data_AF-A0A0U1MHI4-F1
#
_entry.id   AF-A0A0U1MHI4-F1
#
_cell.length_a   1.000
_cell.length_b   1.000
_cell.length_c   1.000
_cell.angle_alpha   90.00
_cell.angle_beta   90.00
_cell.angle_gamma   90.00
#
_symmetry.space_group_name_H-M   'P 1'
#
loop_
_entity.id
_entity.type
_entity.pdbx_description
1 polymer ?
#
loop_
_entity_poly.entity_id
_entity_poly.type
_entity_poly.pdbx_seq_one_letter_code
_entity_poly.pdbx_strand_id
1 'polypeptide(L)'
;MINIISAIGSIGTFIMALFYFVSVSVQLYQMKISFLPALGFNQILLEREGEQLNIMNSATEEHHHKDYIKLYNLGGGAAKKIAIEVLLGNDKVIQKKYVNILPSKEGYMLPINKKVYEELERTIENNGYEADLNVRMTYYHNVSRKQQEVILKGQIDRFNTYNNKEIYDLQFI
;
A
#
# COMPACT_ATOMS: atom_id res chain seq x y z
N MET A 1 -23.19 -16.90 -57.77
CA MET A 1 -21.85 -16.27 -57.89
C MET A 1 -21.72 -15.28 -56.76
N ILE A 2 -20.87 -15.55 -55.76
CA ILE A 2 -20.52 -14.53 -54.76
C ILE A 2 -19.75 -13.46 -55.52
N ASN A 3 -20.29 -12.25 -55.57
CA ASN A 3 -19.66 -11.14 -56.26
C ASN A 3 -18.39 -10.80 -55.47
N ILE A 4 -17.21 -10.99 -56.05
CA ILE A 4 -15.89 -10.87 -55.39
C ILE A 4 -15.77 -9.54 -54.60
N ILE A 5 -16.39 -8.49 -55.11
CA ILE A 5 -16.49 -7.16 -54.47
C ILE A 5 -17.25 -7.22 -53.14
N SER A 6 -18.36 -7.95 -53.07
CA SER A 6 -19.13 -8.16 -51.83
C SER A 6 -18.34 -8.97 -50.81
N ALA A 7 -17.53 -9.94 -51.27
CA ALA A 7 -16.66 -10.72 -50.40
C ALA A 7 -15.55 -9.84 -49.79
N ILE A 8 -14.91 -8.98 -50.59
CA ILE A 8 -13.91 -8.02 -50.11
C ILE A 8 -14.51 -7.04 -49.09
N GLY A 9 -15.71 -6.49 -49.36
CA GLY A 9 -16.42 -5.63 -48.41
C GLY A 9 -16.70 -6.33 -47.08
N SER A 10 -17.13 -7.60 -47.12
CA SER A 10 -17.39 -8.39 -45.90
C SER A 10 -16.12 -8.68 -45.08
N ILE A 11 -14.98 -8.93 -45.73
CA ILE A 11 -13.68 -9.11 -45.08
C ILE A 11 -13.23 -7.81 -44.40
N GLY A 12 -13.40 -6.67 -45.07
CA GLY A 12 -13.12 -5.35 -44.50
C GLY A 12 -13.95 -5.09 -43.23
N THR A 13 -15.25 -5.36 -43.27
CA THR A 13 -16.13 -5.24 -42.09
C THR A 13 -15.70 -6.19 -40.96
N PHE A 14 -15.32 -7.42 -41.28
CA PHE A 14 -14.85 -8.40 -40.28
C PHE A 14 -13.55 -7.94 -39.59
N ILE A 15 -12.58 -7.46 -40.36
CA ILE A 15 -11.31 -6.92 -39.81
C ILE A 15 -11.58 -5.71 -38.91
N MET A 16 -12.46 -4.79 -39.34
CA MET A 16 -12.85 -3.66 -38.50
C MET A 16 -13.53 -4.12 -37.20
N ALA A 17 -14.42 -5.10 -37.27
CA ALA A 17 -15.08 -5.66 -36.08
C ALA A 17 -14.06 -6.28 -35.10
N LEU A 18 -13.02 -6.96 -35.60
CA LEU A 18 -11.94 -7.50 -34.78
C LEU A 18 -11.15 -6.38 -34.07
N PHE A 19 -10.79 -5.31 -34.79
CA PHE A 19 -10.12 -4.16 -34.18
C PHE A 19 -10.98 -3.48 -33.11
N TYR A 20 -12.28 -3.31 -33.36
CA TYR A 20 -13.21 -2.79 -32.36
C TYR A 20 -13.27 -3.69 -31.13
N PHE A 21 -13.34 -5.01 -31.31
CA PHE A 21 -13.38 -5.96 -30.22
C PHE A 21 -12.12 -5.89 -29.35
N VAL A 22 -10.93 -5.84 -29.96
CA VAL A 22 -9.66 -5.69 -29.24
C VAL A 22 -9.61 -4.36 -28.51
N SER A 23 -10.02 -3.26 -29.16
CA SER A 23 -10.03 -1.92 -28.57
C SER A 23 -10.91 -1.85 -27.32
N VAL A 24 -12.16 -2.33 -27.42
CA VAL A 24 -13.10 -2.37 -26.28
C VAL A 24 -12.58 -3.29 -25.18
N SER A 25 -12.00 -4.44 -25.53
CA SER A 25 -11.41 -5.35 -24.54
C SER A 25 -10.28 -4.69 -23.74
N VAL A 26 -9.39 -3.94 -24.41
CA VAL A 26 -8.32 -3.18 -23.76
C VAL A 26 -8.89 -2.08 -22.87
N GLN A 27 -9.92 -1.34 -23.32
CA GLN A 27 -10.56 -0.30 -22.51
C GLN A 27 -11.20 -0.88 -21.24
N LEU A 28 -11.94 -1.98 -21.36
CA LEU A 28 -12.54 -2.66 -20.20
C LEU A 28 -11.48 -3.17 -19.22
N TYR A 29 -10.35 -3.67 -19.74
CA TYR A 29 -9.23 -4.09 -18.92
C TYR A 29 -8.58 -2.92 -18.16
N GLN A 30 -8.33 -1.79 -18.84
CA GLN A 30 -7.79 -0.58 -18.22
C GLN A 30 -8.73 -0.04 -17.15
N MET A 31 -10.03 0.07 -17.46
CA MET A 31 -11.04 0.47 -16.49
C MET A 31 -11.02 -0.42 -15.24
N LYS A 32 -10.96 -1.75 -15.42
CA LYS A 32 -10.88 -2.70 -14.31
C LYS A 32 -9.67 -2.42 -13.40
N ILE A 33 -8.49 -2.19 -13.98
CA ILE A 33 -7.28 -1.84 -13.20
C ILE A 33 -7.46 -0.52 -12.47
N SER A 34 -8.06 0.48 -13.12
CA SER A 34 -8.36 1.78 -12.50
C SER A 34 -9.29 1.69 -11.30
N PHE A 35 -9.94 0.54 -11.04
CA PHE A 35 -10.76 0.34 -9.84
C PHE A 35 -10.12 -0.59 -8.80
N LEU A 36 -8.92 -1.12 -9.03
CA LEU A 36 -8.23 -1.94 -8.04
C LEU A 36 -7.62 -1.03 -6.96
N PRO A 37 -8.02 -1.18 -5.68
CA PRO A 37 -7.29 -0.55 -4.58
C PRO A 37 -5.97 -1.31 -4.33
N ALA A 38 -4.97 -0.59 -3.83
CA ALA A 38 -3.70 -1.17 -3.39
C ALA A 38 -3.26 -0.41 -2.15
N LEU A 39 -3.33 -1.07 -0.99
CA LEU A 39 -2.98 -0.47 0.30
C LEU A 39 -1.51 -0.70 0.61
N GLY A 40 -0.81 0.34 1.03
CA GLY A 40 0.60 0.26 1.39
C GLY A 40 1.08 1.49 2.13
N PHE A 41 2.32 1.44 2.60
CA PHE A 41 2.97 2.55 3.28
C PHE A 41 4.02 3.16 2.36
N ASN A 42 4.20 4.48 2.45
CA ASN A 42 5.40 5.10 1.90
C ASN A 42 6.56 4.87 2.87
N GLN A 43 7.74 5.34 2.48
CA GLN A 43 8.91 5.38 3.36
C GLN A 43 8.59 6.10 4.69
N ILE A 44 8.97 5.46 5.80
CA ILE A 44 8.84 6.00 7.15
C ILE A 44 10.26 6.11 7.71
N LEU A 45 10.65 7.30 8.14
CA LEU A 45 11.93 7.53 8.78
C LEU A 45 11.75 7.49 10.29
N LEU A 46 12.66 6.81 10.98
CA LEU A 46 12.74 6.83 12.43
C LEU A 46 14.01 7.59 12.83
N GLU A 47 13.85 8.70 13.53
CA GLU A 47 14.96 9.50 14.04
C GLU A 47 15.11 9.24 15.53
N ARG A 48 16.32 8.83 15.95
CA ARG A 48 16.64 8.64 17.37
C ARG A 48 17.45 9.84 17.86
N GLU A 49 16.87 10.56 18.82
CA GLU A 49 17.52 11.64 19.57
C GLU A 49 17.66 11.23 21.04
N GLY A 50 18.82 10.67 21.40
CA GLY A 50 19.03 10.11 22.74
C GLY A 50 18.14 8.88 23.00
N GLU A 51 17.27 8.96 24.02
CA GLU A 51 16.32 7.90 24.39
C GLU A 51 14.97 8.01 23.66
N GLN A 52 14.74 9.07 22.88
CA GLN A 52 13.45 9.26 22.20
C GLN A 52 13.51 8.82 20.75
N LEU A 53 12.56 7.98 20.36
CA LEU A 53 12.30 7.63 18.96
C LEU A 53 11.23 8.54 18.39
N ASN A 54 11.55 9.24 17.30
CA ASN A 54 10.61 10.06 16.56
C ASN A 54 10.26 9.39 15.23
N ILE A 55 8.97 9.35 14.89
CA ILE A 55 8.47 8.72 13.67
C ILE A 55 8.10 9.81 12.67
N MET A 56 8.78 9.84 11.53
CA MET A 56 8.58 10.81 10.48
C MET A 56 8.09 10.11 9.21
N ASN A 57 7.06 10.67 8.57
CA ASN A 57 6.61 10.19 7.27
C ASN A 57 7.29 11.05 6.19
N SER A 58 7.96 10.45 5.20
CA SER A 58 8.78 11.15 4.21
C SER A 58 8.03 12.16 3.30
N ALA A 59 6.71 12.29 3.46
CA ALA A 59 5.84 13.15 2.65
C ALA A 59 5.22 14.32 3.45
N THR A 60 5.73 14.67 4.63
CA THR A 60 5.23 15.80 5.43
C THR A 60 6.34 16.77 5.80
N GLU A 61 6.16 18.06 5.50
CA GLU A 61 7.08 19.17 5.80
C GLU A 61 7.08 19.59 7.28
N GLU A 62 6.32 18.93 8.14
CA GLU A 62 6.18 19.30 9.55
C GLU A 62 7.16 18.53 10.44
N HIS A 63 8.03 19.27 11.12
CA HIS A 63 9.07 18.78 12.04
C HIS A 63 8.57 18.43 13.45
N HIS A 64 7.26 18.25 13.66
CA HIS A 64 6.72 17.89 14.97
C HIS A 64 6.65 16.37 15.15
N HIS A 65 6.77 15.93 16.40
CA HIS A 65 6.63 14.52 16.79
C HIS A 65 5.29 13.95 16.32
N LYS A 66 5.32 12.83 15.59
CA LYS A 66 4.14 12.21 14.99
C LYS A 66 4.07 10.75 15.35
N ASP A 67 3.16 10.40 16.27
CA ASP A 67 2.88 9.01 16.64
C ASP A 67 1.96 8.30 15.65
N TYR A 68 2.19 8.48 14.35
CA TYR A 68 1.40 7.82 13.32
C TYR A 68 2.21 7.47 12.08
N ILE A 69 1.83 6.38 11.43
CA ILE A 69 2.29 6.02 10.09
C ILE A 69 1.16 6.25 9.10
N LYS A 70 1.48 6.73 7.90
CA LYS A 70 0.45 7.05 6.90
C LYS A 70 0.25 5.85 5.97
N LEU A 71 -0.92 5.23 6.09
CA LEU A 71 -1.38 4.21 5.16
C LEU A 71 -1.95 4.89 3.92
N TYR A 72 -1.47 4.51 2.74
CA TYR A 72 -1.93 5.04 1.46
C TYR A 72 -2.72 4.00 0.69
N ASN A 73 -3.66 4.49 -0.11
CA ASN A 73 -4.20 3.72 -1.20
C ASN A 73 -3.57 4.17 -2.52
N LEU A 74 -2.57 3.41 -2.95
CA LEU A 74 -1.78 3.63 -4.17
C LEU A 74 -2.50 3.13 -5.43
N GLY A 75 -3.60 2.38 -5.27
CA GLY A 75 -4.43 1.90 -6.36
C GLY A 75 -5.42 2.95 -6.87
N GLY A 76 -6.07 2.66 -8.00
CA GLY A 76 -7.10 3.53 -8.59
C GLY A 76 -8.50 3.36 -7.96
N GLY A 77 -8.71 2.25 -7.23
CA GLY A 77 -9.98 1.93 -6.57
C GLY A 77 -10.11 2.48 -5.16
N ALA A 78 -11.32 2.41 -4.59
CA ALA A 78 -11.51 2.61 -3.15
C ALA A 78 -11.50 1.28 -2.40
N ALA A 79 -10.77 1.21 -1.29
CA ALA A 79 -10.83 0.10 -0.35
C ALA A 79 -11.93 0.33 0.69
N LYS A 80 -12.72 -0.70 1.02
CA LYS A 80 -13.82 -0.62 2.00
C LYS A 80 -13.65 -1.66 3.09
N LYS A 81 -14.21 -1.39 4.27
CA LYS A 81 -14.21 -2.30 5.44
C LYS A 81 -12.80 -2.83 5.72
N ILE A 82 -11.87 -1.91 5.89
CA ILE A 82 -10.45 -2.20 6.05
C ILE A 82 -10.22 -2.53 7.52
N ALA A 83 -9.70 -3.73 7.80
CA ALA A 83 -9.13 -4.09 9.08
C ALA A 83 -7.60 -4.01 8.95
N ILE A 84 -6.96 -3.29 9.86
CA ILE A 84 -5.51 -3.13 9.92
C ILE A 84 -5.06 -3.73 11.25
N GLU A 85 -4.22 -4.75 11.19
CA GLU A 85 -3.68 -5.46 12.35
C GLU A 85 -2.16 -5.34 12.32
N VAL A 86 -1.58 -4.74 13.35
CA VAL A 86 -0.13 -4.77 13.57
C VAL A 86 0.18 -5.99 14.44
N LEU A 87 1.07 -6.82 13.95
CA LEU A 87 1.43 -8.13 14.47
C LEU A 87 2.86 -8.09 14.97
N LEU A 88 3.11 -8.76 16.09
CA LEU A 88 4.43 -9.17 16.53
C LEU A 88 4.65 -10.63 16.09
N GLY A 89 5.70 -10.91 15.33
CA GLY A 89 5.87 -12.19 14.65
C GLY A 89 4.72 -12.50 13.71
N ASN A 90 4.37 -13.77 13.61
CA ASN A 90 3.40 -14.20 12.60
C ASN A 90 1.95 -13.85 12.96
N ASP A 91 1.57 -13.89 14.24
CA ASP A 91 0.15 -13.92 14.63
C ASP A 91 -0.23 -13.08 15.86
N LYS A 92 0.73 -12.56 16.63
CA LYS A 92 0.40 -11.83 17.86
C LYS A 92 -0.05 -10.40 17.54
N VAL A 93 -1.35 -10.18 17.46
CA VAL A 93 -1.92 -8.83 17.25
C VAL A 93 -1.63 -7.93 18.45
N ILE A 94 -0.82 -6.88 18.23
CA ILE A 94 -0.48 -5.87 19.24
C ILE A 94 -1.24 -4.55 19.02
N GLN A 95 -1.80 -4.35 17.82
CA GLN A 95 -2.71 -3.24 17.52
C GLN A 95 -3.73 -3.64 16.47
N LYS A 96 -4.98 -3.17 16.62
CA LYS A 96 -6.04 -3.34 15.63
C LYS A 96 -6.77 -2.03 15.38
N LYS A 97 -7.02 -1.71 14.13
CA LYS A 97 -7.77 -0.52 13.68
C LYS A 97 -8.73 -0.90 12.55
N TYR A 98 -9.81 -0.15 12.45
CA TYR A 98 -10.83 -0.33 11.43
C TYR A 98 -11.05 0.98 10.69
N VAL A 99 -11.06 0.92 9.35
CA VAL A 99 -11.33 2.06 8.48
C VAL A 99 -12.48 1.71 7.54
N ASN A 100 -13.52 2.53 7.53
CA ASN A 100 -14.73 2.24 6.74
C ASN A 100 -14.45 2.30 5.24
N ILE A 101 -13.72 3.32 4.79
CA ILE A 101 -13.37 3.55 3.39
C ILE A 101 -12.05 4.31 3.31
N LEU A 102 -11.19 3.91 2.37
CA LEU A 102 -10.01 4.68 1.97
C LEU A 102 -10.09 4.90 0.45
N PRO A 103 -10.40 6.14 -0.01
CA PRO A 103 -10.46 6.45 -1.43
C PRO A 103 -9.11 6.28 -2.14
N SER A 104 -9.14 6.24 -3.47
CA SER A 104 -7.95 6.21 -4.31
C SER A 104 -7.08 7.45 -4.07
N LYS A 105 -5.75 7.28 -4.00
CA LYS A 105 -4.76 8.35 -3.81
C LYS A 105 -4.89 9.15 -2.50
N GLU A 106 -5.71 8.66 -1.57
CA GLU A 106 -5.85 9.25 -0.24
C GLU A 106 -5.00 8.48 0.79
N GLY A 107 -4.73 9.14 1.92
CA GLY A 107 -4.00 8.56 3.03
C GLY A 107 -4.80 8.57 4.33
N TYR A 108 -4.64 7.52 5.13
CA TYR A 108 -5.13 7.42 6.49
C TYR A 108 -3.97 7.51 7.47
N MET A 109 -4.07 8.41 8.44
CA MET A 109 -3.12 8.49 9.55
C MET A 109 -3.44 7.35 10.51
N LEU A 110 -2.58 6.32 10.54
CA LEU A 110 -2.68 5.18 11.43
C LEU A 110 -1.89 5.47 12.70
N PRO A 111 -2.55 5.80 13.84
CA PRO A 111 -1.85 6.11 15.07
C PRO A 111 -1.15 4.85 15.58
N ILE A 112 0.05 5.02 16.13
CA ILE A 112 0.86 3.96 16.72
C ILE A 112 0.61 3.94 18.22
N ASN A 113 0.28 2.77 18.76
CA ASN A 113 0.13 2.60 20.19
C ASN A 113 1.48 2.33 20.87
N LYS A 114 1.49 2.41 22.20
CA LYS A 114 2.68 2.19 23.02
C LYS A 114 3.40 0.86 22.72
N LYS A 115 2.65 -0.23 22.48
CA LYS A 115 3.25 -1.56 22.25
C LYS A 115 4.01 -1.62 20.93
N VAL A 116 3.46 -1.00 19.88
CA VAL A 116 4.12 -0.92 18.58
C VAL A 116 5.34 -0.01 18.68
N TYR A 117 5.24 1.11 19.39
CA TYR A 117 6.35 2.02 19.64
C TYR A 117 7.52 1.33 20.37
N GLU A 118 7.23 0.65 21.49
CA GLU A 118 8.22 -0.11 22.28
C GLU A 118 8.92 -1.19 21.44
N GLU A 119 8.22 -1.83 20.51
CA GLU A 119 8.82 -2.83 19.63
C GLU A 119 9.77 -2.22 18.60
N LEU A 120 9.43 -1.05 18.04
CA LEU A 120 10.31 -0.32 17.14
C LEU A 120 11.60 0.09 17.88
N GLU A 121 11.48 0.61 19.10
CA GLU A 121 12.63 0.95 19.94
C GLU A 121 13.52 -0.25 20.22
N ARG A 122 12.90 -1.37 20.63
CA ARG A 122 13.61 -2.61 20.92
C ARG A 122 14.34 -3.16 19.68
N THR A 123 13.72 -3.09 18.51
CA THR A 123 14.35 -3.56 17.26
C THR A 123 15.58 -2.73 16.92
N ILE A 124 15.49 -1.42 17.10
CA ILE A 124 16.61 -0.49 16.87
C ILE A 124 17.77 -0.74 17.84
N GLU A 125 17.48 -0.94 19.13
CA GLU A 125 18.49 -1.26 20.15
C GLU A 125 19.24 -2.56 19.87
N ASN A 126 18.59 -3.52 19.22
CA ASN A 126 19.17 -4.82 18.84
C ASN A 126 19.84 -4.81 17.46
N ASN A 127 20.39 -3.67 17.03
CA ASN A 127 21.14 -3.47 15.77
C ASN A 127 20.32 -3.55 14.46
N GLY A 128 19.00 -3.31 14.50
CA GLY A 128 18.23 -2.96 13.28
C GLY A 128 18.21 -4.02 12.18
N TYR A 129 17.92 -5.28 12.53
CA TYR A 129 17.55 -6.32 11.55
C TYR A 129 16.03 -6.38 11.34
N GLU A 130 15.53 -7.35 10.54
CA GLU A 130 14.10 -7.60 10.30
C GLU A 130 13.28 -7.34 11.56
N ALA A 131 12.44 -6.29 11.51
CA ALA A 131 11.58 -6.01 12.64
C ALA A 131 10.63 -7.18 12.77
N ASP A 132 10.42 -7.68 13.99
CA ASP A 132 9.41 -8.71 14.25
C ASP A 132 7.99 -8.10 14.15
N LEU A 133 7.80 -7.07 13.34
CA LEU A 133 6.62 -6.25 13.21
C LEU A 133 6.02 -6.42 11.81
N ASN A 134 4.82 -7.00 11.73
CA ASN A 134 4.11 -7.17 10.47
C ASN A 134 2.80 -6.39 10.47
N VAL A 135 2.32 -5.99 9.30
CA VAL A 135 1.00 -5.35 9.15
C VAL A 135 0.13 -6.22 8.25
N ARG A 136 -0.91 -6.81 8.83
CA ARG A 136 -1.96 -7.52 8.11
C ARG A 136 -3.10 -6.57 7.81
N MET A 137 -3.46 -6.48 6.55
CA MET A 137 -4.58 -5.68 6.07
C MET A 137 -5.60 -6.57 5.38
N THR A 138 -6.85 -6.46 5.81
CA THR A 138 -7.97 -7.12 5.17
C THR A 138 -8.94 -6.08 4.68
N TYR A 139 -9.33 -6.11 3.41
CA TYR A 139 -10.24 -5.11 2.85
C TYR A 139 -11.06 -5.66 1.68
N TYR A 140 -12.10 -4.93 1.32
CA TYR A 140 -12.96 -5.24 0.20
C TYR A 140 -12.73 -4.28 -0.96
N HIS A 141 -12.65 -4.84 -2.16
CA HIS A 141 -12.67 -4.06 -3.39
C HIS A 141 -14.08 -3.49 -3.64
N ASN A 142 -14.19 -2.22 -4.04
CA ASN A 142 -15.47 -1.56 -4.32
C ASN A 142 -16.31 -2.24 -5.42
N VAL A 143 -15.70 -2.64 -6.55
CA VAL A 143 -16.34 -3.34 -7.69
C VAL A 143 -16.46 -4.85 -7.45
N SER A 144 -15.35 -5.57 -7.20
CA SER A 144 -15.40 -7.05 -7.19
C SER A 144 -16.08 -7.63 -5.95
N ARG A 145 -16.24 -6.84 -4.87
CA ARG A 145 -16.72 -7.26 -3.55
C ARG A 145 -15.95 -8.43 -2.94
N LYS A 146 -14.82 -8.83 -3.53
CA LYS A 146 -13.94 -9.86 -2.99
C LYS A 146 -13.15 -9.25 -1.85
N GLN A 147 -13.03 -10.03 -0.77
CA GLN A 147 -12.08 -9.75 0.29
C GLN A 147 -10.67 -9.97 -0.24
N GLN A 148 -9.75 -9.09 0.13
CA GLN A 148 -8.33 -9.19 -0.11
C GLN A 148 -7.64 -9.20 1.24
N GLU A 149 -6.55 -9.94 1.33
CA GLU A 149 -5.67 -9.98 2.47
C GLU A 149 -4.25 -9.73 1.99
N VAL A 150 -3.55 -8.81 2.67
CA VAL A 150 -2.17 -8.44 2.40
C VAL A 150 -1.44 -8.46 3.73
N ILE A 151 -0.28 -9.10 3.80
CA ILE A 151 0.62 -9.06 4.94
C ILE A 151 1.89 -8.37 4.47
N LEU A 152 2.22 -7.24 5.07
CA LEU A 152 3.45 -6.51 4.83
C LEU A 152 4.41 -6.75 5.99
N LYS A 153 5.66 -7.09 5.68
CA LYS A 153 6.71 -7.31 6.66
C LYS A 153 7.46 -6.03 6.95
N GLY A 154 7.65 -5.74 8.22
CA GLY A 154 8.45 -4.61 8.68
C GLY A 154 9.94 -4.91 8.52
N GLN A 155 10.64 -4.08 7.78
CA GLN A 155 12.09 -4.07 7.71
C GLN A 155 12.59 -2.73 8.23
N ILE A 156 13.58 -2.77 9.12
CA ILE A 156 14.26 -1.59 9.60
C ILE A 156 15.70 -1.62 9.10
N ASP A 157 16.12 -0.59 8.37
CA ASP A 157 17.49 -0.45 7.88
C ASP A 157 18.13 0.82 8.44
N ARG A 158 19.41 0.76 8.82
CA ARG A 158 20.14 1.93 9.32
C ARG A 158 20.72 2.74 8.17
N PHE A 159 20.46 4.05 8.13
CA PHE A 159 21.12 4.97 7.20
C PHE A 159 22.47 5.45 7.71
N ASN A 160 23.34 5.86 6.79
CA ASN A 160 24.57 6.55 7.14
C ASN A 160 24.25 7.98 7.62
N THR A 161 24.83 8.38 8.75
CA THR A 161 24.48 9.64 9.42
C THR A 161 25.71 10.52 9.58
N TYR A 162 25.62 11.78 9.14
CA TYR A 162 26.72 12.75 9.19
C TYR A 162 26.69 13.64 10.46
N ASN A 163 25.55 13.71 11.16
CA ASN A 163 25.31 14.66 12.26
C ASN A 163 24.76 13.96 13.51
N ASN A 164 25.58 13.29 14.34
CA ASN A 164 25.30 12.80 15.72
C ASN A 164 23.92 12.19 16.08
N LYS A 165 23.04 11.96 15.12
CA LYS A 165 21.69 11.43 15.26
C LYS A 165 21.63 10.17 14.42
N GLU A 166 20.95 9.16 14.94
CA GLU A 166 20.77 7.89 14.23
C GLU A 166 19.45 7.93 13.46
N ILE A 167 19.51 7.63 12.16
CA ILE A 167 18.34 7.62 11.27
C ILE A 167 18.17 6.20 10.76
N TYR A 168 16.93 5.72 10.83
CA TYR A 168 16.53 4.41 10.35
C TYR A 168 15.41 4.54 9.32
N ASP A 169 15.39 3.66 8.34
CA ASP A 169 14.27 3.43 7.45
C ASP A 169 13.36 2.38 8.05
N LEU A 170 12.06 2.61 8.10
CA LEU A 170 11.04 1.60 8.34
C LEU A 170 10.25 1.41 7.04
N GLN A 171 10.35 0.21 6.47
CA GLN A 171 9.60 -0.19 5.29
C GLN A 171 8.66 -1.34 5.62
N PHE A 172 7.50 -1.33 4.98
CA PHE A 172 6.54 -2.43 5.02
C PHE A 172 6.42 -3.02 3.62
N ILE A 173 7.03 -4.20 3.41
CA ILE A 173 7.17 -4.86 2.10
C ILE A 173 6.40 -6.18 1.99
#